data_AF-A0A5J6FE96-F1
#
_entry.id   AF-A0A5J6FE96-F1
#
_cell.length_a   1.000
_cell.length_b   1.000
_cell.length_c   1.000
_cell.angle_alpha   90.00
_cell.angle_beta   90.00
_cell.angle_gamma   90.00
#
_symmetry.space_group_name_H-M   'P 1'
#
loop_
_entity.id
_entity.type
_entity.pdbx_description
1 polymer ?
#
loop_
_entity_poly.entity_id
_entity_poly.type
_entity_poly.pdbx_seq_one_letter_code
_entity_poly.pdbx_strand_id
1 'polypeptide(L)'
;MSEHDGADVPRSALKLLGKVGDGGQGEVHEVGGPGRLLYKSYREPQKADGASLATLVSLRQALGEADRDRLDRETAWPLCRVVDGRLVTGFLMHRAPASMTWTTSRGESKLTELSYLLREPKAAWQAVGQPSPAERYALTVALVDLFRWLHTLGLVIGDLSQANVLWTVAPAPAAYLLDCDGARPLGCAPVLEQADTPDWQDPLAPPGAVSVDSDRYKAALMIGRVLAQDAYTAPGRTLNPVPGSLDERREAAVLRLWEQAAGPYGTRPDLGQWQAALAGRDTIKLMAARPVPRPVVDRSKFDGGDRNRGTISFRR
;
A
#
# COMPACT_ATOMS: atom_id res chain seq x y z
N MET A 1 -16.46 13.36 21.54
CA MET A 1 -16.12 12.51 20.40
C MET A 1 -14.98 13.21 19.70
N SER A 2 -13.86 12.53 19.62
CA SER A 2 -12.68 13.04 18.90
C SER A 2 -12.72 12.40 17.52
N GLU A 3 -12.41 13.14 16.47
CA GLU A 3 -12.13 12.64 15.12
C GLU A 3 -11.29 11.34 15.05
N HIS A 4 -10.54 11.01 16.11
CA HIS A 4 -9.74 9.80 16.25
C HIS A 4 -10.52 8.55 16.67
N ASP A 5 -11.75 8.69 17.19
CA ASP A 5 -12.62 7.58 17.61
C ASP A 5 -13.38 6.91 16.45
N GLY A 6 -13.30 7.50 15.25
CA GLY A 6 -13.91 6.95 14.04
C GLY A 6 -15.38 7.31 13.86
N ALA A 7 -15.99 8.06 14.78
CA ALA A 7 -17.36 8.53 14.62
C ALA A 7 -17.48 9.52 13.46
N ASP A 8 -18.60 9.46 12.74
CA ASP A 8 -18.89 10.37 11.64
C ASP A 8 -18.93 11.83 12.14
N VAL A 9 -18.34 12.73 11.35
CA VAL A 9 -18.30 14.16 11.64
C VAL A 9 -19.20 14.92 10.67
N PRO A 10 -20.14 15.76 11.15
CA PRO A 10 -20.92 16.61 10.27
C PRO A 10 -20.02 17.60 9.52
N ARG A 11 -20.24 17.77 8.22
CA ARG A 11 -19.51 18.71 7.37
C ARG A 11 -19.60 20.15 7.88
N SER A 12 -20.74 20.51 8.47
CA SER A 12 -20.99 21.82 9.10
C SER A 12 -20.18 22.06 10.38
N ALA A 13 -19.68 21.01 11.02
CA ALA A 13 -18.82 21.12 12.19
C ALA A 13 -17.36 21.42 11.83
N LEU A 14 -16.96 21.21 10.57
CA LEU A 14 -15.60 21.46 10.12
C LEU A 14 -15.36 22.95 9.83
N LYS A 15 -14.35 23.53 10.48
CA LYS A 15 -13.79 24.82 10.09
C LYS A 15 -12.76 24.62 8.98
N LEU A 16 -13.17 24.75 7.73
CA LEU A 16 -12.23 24.66 6.61
C LEU A 16 -11.36 25.91 6.51
N LEU A 17 -10.07 25.70 6.28
CA LEU A 17 -9.08 26.73 5.99
C LEU A 17 -8.74 26.70 4.50
N GLY A 18 -7.47 26.85 4.13
CA GLY A 18 -7.02 26.87 2.74
C GLY A 18 -7.17 25.50 2.06
N LYS A 19 -7.40 25.53 0.74
CA LYS A 19 -7.23 24.37 -0.14
C LYS A 19 -5.74 24.09 -0.30
N VAL A 20 -5.32 22.86 -0.01
CA VAL A 20 -3.92 22.42 -0.06
C VAL A 20 -3.66 21.35 -1.12
N GLY A 21 -4.71 20.75 -1.67
CA GLY A 21 -4.62 19.77 -2.73
C GLY A 21 -5.86 19.77 -3.59
N ASP A 22 -5.67 19.41 -4.86
CA ASP A 22 -6.72 19.35 -5.87
C ASP A 22 -6.39 18.19 -6.81
N GLY A 23 -7.22 17.16 -6.80
CA GLY A 23 -7.05 15.95 -7.61
C GLY A 23 -8.31 15.62 -8.41
N GLY A 24 -8.22 14.57 -9.23
CA GLY A 24 -9.31 14.15 -10.11
C GLY A 24 -10.58 13.71 -9.36
N GLN A 25 -10.43 13.09 -8.18
CA GLN A 25 -11.54 12.56 -7.40
C GLN A 25 -12.01 13.48 -6.27
N GLY A 26 -11.22 14.51 -5.94
CA GLY A 26 -11.48 15.29 -4.73
C GLY A 26 -10.59 16.50 -4.54
N GLU A 27 -10.92 17.28 -3.52
CA GLU A 27 -10.16 18.43 -3.05
C GLU A 27 -9.73 18.19 -1.61
N VAL A 28 -8.57 18.70 -1.24
CA VAL A 28 -8.02 18.56 0.10
C VAL A 28 -7.93 19.93 0.76
N HIS A 29 -8.57 20.04 1.92
CA HIS A 29 -8.65 21.27 2.70
C HIS A 29 -8.02 21.09 4.06
N GLU A 30 -7.32 22.11 4.54
CA GLU A 30 -6.91 22.15 5.95
C GLU A 30 -8.14 22.31 6.85
N VAL A 31 -8.15 21.56 7.96
CA VAL A 31 -9.19 21.69 8.99
C VAL A 31 -8.62 22.43 10.19
N GLY A 32 -9.28 23.51 10.57
CA GLY A 32 -8.94 24.28 11.75
C GLY A 32 -9.28 23.52 13.02
N GLY A 33 -8.34 23.48 13.97
CA GLY A 33 -8.48 22.72 15.21
C GLY A 33 -7.14 22.10 15.62
N PRO A 34 -7.14 21.28 16.68
CA PRO A 34 -5.98 20.47 17.05
C PRO A 34 -5.69 19.38 15.98
N GLY A 35 -4.51 18.76 16.03
CA GLY A 35 -4.23 17.54 15.26
C GLY A 35 -3.74 17.71 13.80
N ARG A 36 -3.71 18.94 13.25
CA ARG A 36 -3.24 19.24 11.87
C ARG A 36 -3.89 18.33 10.82
N LEU A 37 -5.22 18.23 10.89
CA LEU A 37 -6.01 17.35 10.03
C LEU A 37 -6.28 17.97 8.67
N LEU A 38 -6.48 17.09 7.70
CA LEU A 38 -6.95 17.43 6.38
C LEU A 38 -8.32 16.80 6.15
N TYR A 39 -9.17 17.52 5.44
CA TYR A 39 -10.43 17.01 4.92
C TYR A 39 -10.27 16.77 3.42
N LYS A 40 -10.32 15.51 2.99
CA LYS A 40 -10.44 15.14 1.57
C LYS A 40 -11.92 15.05 1.23
N SER A 41 -12.42 16.00 0.43
CA SER A 41 -13.79 16.03 -0.08
C SER A 41 -13.88 15.41 -1.46
N TYR A 42 -14.91 14.61 -1.72
CA TYR A 42 -15.18 14.07 -3.05
C TYR A 42 -15.86 15.11 -3.94
N ARG A 43 -15.47 15.15 -5.23
CA ARG A 43 -16.13 16.02 -6.22
C ARG A 43 -17.55 15.56 -6.54
N GLU A 44 -17.72 14.24 -6.60
CA GLU A 44 -19.00 13.58 -6.84
C GLU A 44 -19.34 12.65 -5.66
N PRO A 45 -19.69 13.22 -4.48
CA PRO A 45 -19.89 12.44 -3.26
C PRO A 45 -20.98 11.37 -3.38
N GLN A 46 -21.95 11.54 -4.28
CA GLN A 46 -22.98 10.55 -4.59
C GLN A 46 -22.44 9.25 -5.21
N LYS A 47 -21.23 9.27 -5.80
CA LYS A 47 -20.57 8.09 -6.35
C LYS A 47 -19.73 7.34 -5.31
N ALA A 48 -19.47 7.97 -4.16
CA ALA A 48 -18.64 7.37 -3.12
C ALA A 48 -19.44 6.33 -2.32
N ASP A 49 -18.90 5.12 -2.20
CA ASP A 49 -19.44 4.10 -1.33
C ASP A 49 -19.06 4.38 0.13
N GLY A 50 -20.02 4.94 0.86
CA GLY A 50 -19.84 5.28 2.27
C GLY A 50 -19.63 4.07 3.18
N ALA A 51 -20.06 2.87 2.80
CA ALA A 51 -19.87 1.64 3.58
C ALA A 51 -18.46 1.08 3.40
N SER A 52 -17.92 1.12 2.17
CA SER A 52 -16.51 0.84 1.89
C SER A 52 -15.60 1.77 2.69
N LEU A 53 -15.91 3.07 2.73
CA LEU A 53 -15.11 4.03 3.52
C LEU A 53 -15.22 3.78 5.03
N ALA A 54 -16.40 3.43 5.53
CA ALA A 54 -16.58 3.04 6.93
C ALA A 54 -15.79 1.77 7.29
N THR A 55 -15.61 0.85 6.33
CA THR A 55 -14.80 -0.35 6.52
C THR A 55 -13.32 0.01 6.75
N LEU A 56 -12.78 0.99 6.02
CA LEU A 56 -11.41 1.48 6.22
C LEU A 56 -11.23 2.16 7.57
N VAL A 57 -12.20 3.00 7.97
CA VAL A 57 -12.21 3.63 9.30
C VAL A 57 -12.26 2.55 10.40
N SER A 58 -13.14 1.56 10.25
CA SER A 58 -13.29 0.46 11.22
C SER A 58 -12.04 -0.41 11.32
N LEU A 59 -11.35 -0.65 10.19
CA LEU A 59 -10.09 -1.39 10.16
C LEU A 59 -9.06 -0.70 11.05
N ARG A 60 -8.87 0.62 10.91
CA ARG A 60 -7.96 1.39 11.78
C ARG A 60 -8.34 1.26 13.26
N GLN A 61 -9.63 1.33 13.59
CA GLN A 61 -10.11 1.19 14.98
C GLN A 61 -9.94 -0.23 15.54
N ALA A 62 -9.86 -1.24 14.69
CA ALA A 62 -9.62 -2.63 15.10
C ALA A 62 -8.12 -2.95 15.30
N LEU A 63 -7.21 -2.14 14.76
CA LEU A 63 -5.77 -2.30 14.97
C LEU A 63 -5.40 -2.05 16.44
N GLY A 64 -4.44 -2.83 16.94
CA GLY A 64 -3.76 -2.53 18.20
C GLY A 64 -2.99 -1.22 18.09
N GLU A 65 -2.68 -0.62 19.25
CA GLU A 65 -2.07 0.72 19.34
C GLU A 65 -0.82 0.88 18.47
N ALA A 66 0.12 -0.07 18.53
CA ALA A 66 1.35 -0.01 17.75
C ALA A 66 1.13 -0.02 16.22
N ASP A 67 0.22 -0.85 15.73
CA ASP A 67 -0.11 -0.92 14.29
C ASP A 67 -0.93 0.29 13.84
N ARG A 68 -1.83 0.80 14.69
CA ARG A 68 -2.59 2.02 14.43
C ARG A 68 -1.67 3.23 14.33
N ASP A 69 -0.75 3.38 15.27
CA ASP A 69 0.22 4.46 15.26
C ASP A 69 1.13 4.37 14.04
N ARG A 70 1.50 3.15 13.64
CA ARG A 70 2.24 2.94 12.39
C ARG A 70 1.43 3.38 11.18
N LEU A 71 0.16 2.98 11.09
CA LEU A 71 -0.74 3.36 9.99
C LEU A 71 -0.83 4.88 9.86
N ASP A 72 -1.05 5.57 10.97
CA ASP A 72 -1.21 7.03 11.00
C ASP A 72 0.08 7.78 10.64
N ARG A 73 1.25 7.23 11.03
CA ARG A 73 2.55 7.81 10.70
C ARG A 73 2.97 7.60 9.25
N GLU A 74 2.56 6.49 8.63
CA GLU A 74 3.04 6.06 7.31
C GLU A 74 1.99 6.24 6.19
N THR A 75 0.75 6.61 6.52
CA THR A 75 -0.32 6.76 5.53
C THR A 75 -1.29 7.90 5.84
N ALA A 76 -1.90 8.47 4.80
CA ALA A 76 -3.02 9.40 4.91
C ALA A 76 -4.33 8.61 5.08
N TRP A 77 -4.40 7.78 6.12
CA TRP A 77 -5.53 6.87 6.32
C TRP A 77 -6.82 7.61 6.70
N PRO A 78 -8.00 7.14 6.24
CA PRO A 78 -9.28 7.65 6.73
C PRO A 78 -9.45 7.46 8.25
N LEU A 79 -9.54 8.57 8.97
CA LEU A 79 -9.78 8.60 10.41
C LEU A 79 -11.26 8.44 10.74
N CYS A 80 -12.10 9.18 10.01
CA CYS A 80 -13.56 9.14 10.12
C CYS A 80 -14.19 9.67 8.83
N ARG A 81 -15.48 9.37 8.62
CA ARG A 81 -16.23 9.93 7.49
C ARG A 81 -16.72 11.31 7.84
N VAL A 82 -16.77 12.16 6.82
CA VAL A 82 -17.44 13.46 6.89
C VAL A 82 -18.77 13.36 6.17
N VAL A 83 -19.84 13.78 6.83
CA VAL A 83 -21.21 13.62 6.33
C VAL A 83 -21.95 14.95 6.24
N ASP A 84 -22.75 15.10 5.18
CA ASP A 84 -23.77 16.14 5.09
C ASP A 84 -25.15 15.47 5.09
N GLY A 85 -25.83 15.53 6.23
CA GLY A 85 -26.99 14.69 6.51
C GLY A 85 -26.63 13.21 6.46
N ARG A 86 -27.11 12.49 5.44
CA ARG A 86 -26.79 11.06 5.21
C ARG A 86 -25.74 10.85 4.11
N LEU A 87 -25.35 11.90 3.39
CA LEU A 87 -24.42 11.82 2.29
C LEU A 87 -22.99 11.85 2.84
N VAL A 88 -22.17 10.85 2.48
CA VAL A 88 -20.74 10.89 2.77
C VAL A 88 -20.06 11.82 1.78
N THR A 89 -19.51 12.92 2.28
CA THR A 89 -18.88 13.95 1.44
C THR A 89 -17.36 13.78 1.33
N GLY A 90 -16.78 12.94 2.18
CA GLY A 90 -15.33 12.71 2.24
C GLY A 90 -14.89 12.10 3.57
N PHE A 91 -13.63 12.31 3.93
CA PHE A 91 -13.05 11.85 5.20
C PHE A 91 -12.00 12.79 5.77
N LEU A 92 -11.77 12.68 7.08
CA LEU A 92 -10.63 13.30 7.74
C LEU A 92 -9.42 12.37 7.71
N MET A 93 -8.24 12.95 7.54
CA MET A 93 -6.95 12.23 7.56
C MET A 93 -5.86 13.08 8.18
N HIS A 94 -4.78 12.44 8.62
CA HIS A 94 -3.58 13.14 9.04
C HIS A 94 -2.88 13.81 7.84
N ARG A 95 -2.25 14.96 8.09
CA ARG A 95 -1.33 15.56 7.13
C ARG A 95 -0.03 14.77 7.09
N ALA A 96 0.53 14.60 5.90
CA ALA A 96 1.87 14.03 5.72
C ALA A 96 2.94 14.78 6.54
N PRO A 97 4.00 14.09 6.99
CA PRO A 97 5.11 14.72 7.71
C PRO A 97 5.72 15.91 6.96
N ALA A 98 6.12 16.95 7.70
CA ALA A 98 6.71 18.15 7.10
C ALA A 98 8.02 17.87 6.35
N SER A 99 8.74 16.81 6.75
CA SER A 99 9.96 16.34 6.08
C SER A 99 9.73 15.79 4.66
N MET A 100 8.48 15.56 4.27
CA MET A 100 8.09 15.10 2.93
C MET A 100 7.58 16.26 2.06
N THR A 101 8.09 17.46 2.33
CA THR A 101 7.84 18.65 1.52
C THR A 101 9.15 19.32 1.13
N TRP A 102 9.13 20.04 0.01
CA TRP A 102 10.23 20.87 -0.45
C TRP A 102 9.71 22.26 -0.82
N THR A 103 10.59 23.26 -0.81
CA THR A 103 10.24 24.64 -1.11
C THR A 103 10.68 25.02 -2.52
N THR A 104 9.74 25.49 -3.33
CA THR A 104 10.03 26.01 -4.67
C THR A 104 10.83 27.31 -4.61
N SER A 105 11.42 27.72 -5.72
CA SER A 105 12.10 29.02 -5.85
C SER A 105 11.18 30.23 -5.58
N ARG A 106 9.86 30.04 -5.64
CA ARG A 106 8.84 31.06 -5.34
C ARG A 106 8.42 31.07 -3.87
N GLY A 107 9.00 30.21 -3.03
CA GLY A 107 8.64 30.08 -1.61
C GLY A 107 7.42 29.20 -1.33
N GLU A 108 6.83 28.57 -2.37
CA GLU A 108 5.71 27.64 -2.20
C GLU A 108 6.20 26.29 -1.68
N SER A 109 5.51 25.71 -0.70
CA SER A 109 5.76 24.35 -0.22
C SER A 109 5.02 23.33 -1.09
N LYS A 110 5.72 22.31 -1.57
CA LYS A 110 5.19 21.21 -2.39
C LYS A 110 5.53 19.87 -1.77
N LEU A 111 4.70 18.86 -2.04
CA LEU A 111 4.96 17.49 -1.62
C LEU A 111 6.17 16.91 -2.37
N THR A 112 6.95 16.08 -1.70
CA THR A 112 8.09 15.36 -2.28
C THR A 112 7.61 14.00 -2.79
N GLU A 113 6.88 14.05 -3.90
CA GLU A 113 6.32 12.87 -4.58
C GLU A 113 7.41 11.94 -5.12
N LEU A 114 7.09 10.66 -5.24
CA LEU A 114 7.96 9.65 -5.82
C LEU A 114 8.38 10.03 -7.24
N SER A 115 7.56 10.77 -7.99
CA SER A 115 7.87 11.26 -9.34
C SER A 115 9.22 11.97 -9.47
N TYR A 116 9.66 12.68 -8.40
CA TYR A 116 10.97 13.35 -8.32
C TYR A 116 12.14 12.40 -8.06
N LEU A 117 11.88 11.20 -7.54
CA LEU A 117 12.88 10.16 -7.28
C LEU A 117 13.17 9.30 -8.50
N LEU A 118 12.20 9.20 -9.42
CA LEU A 118 12.26 8.34 -10.62
C LEU A 118 12.91 9.04 -11.82
N ARG A 119 13.38 10.28 -11.68
CA ARG A 119 13.86 11.11 -12.80
C ARG A 119 15.11 11.88 -12.38
N GLU A 120 15.91 12.26 -13.36
CA GLU A 120 16.95 13.25 -13.13
C GLU A 120 16.34 14.62 -12.81
N PRO A 121 16.91 15.37 -11.85
CA PRO A 121 16.46 16.73 -11.53
C PRO A 121 16.44 17.63 -12.76
N LYS A 122 15.35 18.38 -12.92
CA LYS A 122 15.26 19.45 -13.92
C LYS A 122 15.32 20.80 -13.23
N ALA A 123 15.68 21.85 -13.96
CA ALA A 123 15.81 23.21 -13.43
C ALA A 123 14.62 23.66 -12.56
N ALA A 124 13.39 23.27 -12.94
CA ALA A 124 12.16 23.64 -12.21
C ALA A 124 12.03 23.02 -10.81
N TRP A 125 12.76 21.95 -10.50
CA TRP A 125 12.69 21.23 -9.22
C TRP A 125 14.06 20.73 -8.75
N GLN A 126 15.12 21.40 -9.19
CA GLN A 126 16.52 21.10 -8.79
C GLN A 126 16.76 21.25 -7.28
N ALA A 127 15.86 21.94 -6.56
CA ALA A 127 15.89 22.08 -5.12
C ALA A 127 15.44 20.81 -4.36
N VAL A 128 14.81 19.86 -5.05
CA VAL A 128 14.49 18.55 -4.45
C VAL A 128 15.80 17.78 -4.30
N GLY A 129 16.28 17.66 -3.06
CA GLY A 129 17.50 16.92 -2.76
C GLY A 129 17.40 15.47 -3.22
N GLN A 130 18.31 15.04 -4.10
CA GLN A 130 18.34 13.67 -4.58
C GLN A 130 19.07 12.77 -3.59
N PRO A 131 18.58 11.53 -3.36
CA PRO A 131 19.25 10.61 -2.48
C PRO A 131 20.56 10.11 -3.09
N SER A 132 21.56 9.88 -2.24
CA SER A 132 22.71 9.05 -2.57
C SER A 132 22.29 7.62 -2.95
N PRO A 133 23.15 6.83 -3.61
CA PRO A 133 22.84 5.44 -3.92
C PRO A 133 22.44 4.60 -2.69
N ALA A 134 23.08 4.82 -1.54
CA ALA A 134 22.76 4.13 -0.29
C ALA A 134 21.38 4.54 0.27
N GLU A 135 21.04 5.83 0.20
CA GLU A 135 19.71 6.31 0.58
C GLU A 135 18.62 5.81 -0.37
N ARG A 136 18.90 5.73 -1.68
CA ARG A 136 17.97 5.16 -2.68
C ARG A 136 17.66 3.70 -2.37
N TYR A 137 18.66 2.92 -1.97
CA TYR A 137 18.43 1.56 -1.46
C TYR A 137 17.58 1.56 -0.19
N ALA A 138 17.91 2.40 0.80
CA ALA A 138 17.14 2.47 2.04
C ALA A 138 15.67 2.89 1.82
N LEU A 139 15.41 3.82 0.89
CA LEU A 139 14.06 4.17 0.44
C LEU A 139 13.35 2.99 -0.21
N THR A 140 14.03 2.22 -1.05
CA THR A 140 13.47 1.02 -1.65
C THR A 140 13.06 0.01 -0.58
N VAL A 141 13.89 -0.19 0.45
CA VAL A 141 13.57 -1.04 1.60
C VAL A 141 12.35 -0.52 2.37
N ALA A 142 12.31 0.78 2.68
CA ALA A 142 11.19 1.39 3.40
C ALA A 142 9.86 1.25 2.64
N LEU A 143 9.88 1.45 1.32
CA LEU A 143 8.72 1.27 0.45
C LEU A 143 8.25 -0.19 0.46
N VAL A 144 9.15 -1.15 0.24
CA VAL A 144 8.81 -2.58 0.26
C VAL A 144 8.23 -2.98 1.61
N ASP A 145 8.81 -2.49 2.72
CA ASP A 145 8.31 -2.81 4.06
C ASP A 145 6.89 -2.27 4.31
N LEU A 146 6.62 -1.01 3.92
CA LEU A 146 5.29 -0.40 4.02
C LEU A 146 4.24 -1.21 3.25
N PHE A 147 4.45 -1.45 1.95
CA PHE A 147 3.47 -2.16 1.13
C PHE A 147 3.31 -3.62 1.54
N ARG A 148 4.40 -4.28 1.95
CA ARG A 148 4.32 -5.62 2.53
C ARG A 148 3.45 -5.62 3.78
N TRP A 149 3.69 -4.70 4.70
CA TRP A 149 2.94 -4.63 5.95
C TRP A 149 1.44 -4.38 5.67
N LEU A 150 1.10 -3.46 4.77
CA LEU A 150 -0.30 -3.26 4.36
C LEU A 150 -0.93 -4.54 3.77
N HIS A 151 -0.21 -5.28 2.92
CA HIS A 151 -0.67 -6.59 2.43
C HIS A 151 -0.84 -7.61 3.57
N THR A 152 -0.01 -7.58 4.62
CA THR A 152 -0.21 -8.46 5.79
C THR A 152 -1.45 -8.13 6.60
N LEU A 153 -1.97 -6.91 6.52
CA LEU A 153 -3.28 -6.52 7.06
C LEU A 153 -4.45 -7.00 6.19
N GLY A 154 -4.20 -7.73 5.10
CA GLY A 154 -5.23 -8.23 4.19
C GLY A 154 -5.75 -7.18 3.21
N LEU A 155 -5.00 -6.08 3.02
CA LEU A 155 -5.36 -4.99 2.12
C LEU A 155 -4.86 -5.21 0.71
N VAL A 156 -5.68 -4.80 -0.26
CA VAL A 156 -5.28 -4.46 -1.62
C VAL A 156 -5.28 -2.94 -1.70
N ILE A 157 -4.20 -2.33 -2.20
CA ILE A 157 -4.01 -0.88 -2.26
C ILE A 157 -4.70 -0.30 -3.50
N GLY A 158 -4.61 -1.00 -4.63
CA GLY A 158 -5.25 -0.62 -5.88
C GLY A 158 -4.55 0.51 -6.61
N ASP A 159 -4.33 1.66 -5.98
CA ASP A 159 -3.76 2.85 -6.65
C ASP A 159 -2.32 3.17 -6.19
N LEU A 160 -1.43 2.19 -6.35
CA LEU A 160 0.00 2.41 -6.19
C LEU A 160 0.54 3.15 -7.43
N SER A 161 1.00 4.38 -7.23
CA SER A 161 1.55 5.23 -8.29
C SER A 161 2.59 6.23 -7.79
N GLN A 162 3.27 6.91 -8.73
CA GLN A 162 4.26 7.93 -8.39
C GLN A 162 3.68 9.19 -7.73
N ALA A 163 2.38 9.45 -7.91
CA ALA A 163 1.70 10.60 -7.34
C ALA A 163 1.22 10.33 -5.90
N ASN A 164 0.94 9.07 -5.58
CA ASN A 164 0.37 8.68 -4.30
C ASN A 164 1.41 8.28 -3.26
N VAL A 165 2.70 8.37 -3.57
CA VAL A 165 3.78 8.01 -2.67
C VAL A 165 4.67 9.22 -2.44
N LEU A 166 4.85 9.58 -1.18
CA LEU A 166 5.83 10.57 -0.74
C LEU A 166 7.06 9.88 -0.17
N TRP A 167 8.18 10.58 -0.20
CA TRP A 167 9.42 10.09 0.39
C TRP A 167 10.21 11.21 1.05
N THR A 168 11.12 10.81 1.94
CA THR A 168 12.13 11.69 2.53
C THR A 168 13.36 10.88 2.92
N VAL A 169 14.52 11.51 2.96
CA VAL A 169 15.75 10.93 3.54
C VAL A 169 16.14 11.60 4.86
N ALA A 170 15.41 12.63 5.27
CA ALA A 170 15.69 13.40 6.48
C ALA A 170 14.48 13.37 7.44
N PRO A 171 14.67 13.07 8.74
CA PRO A 171 15.93 12.70 9.39
C PRO A 171 16.42 11.29 9.04
N ALA A 172 15.57 10.48 8.41
CA ALA A 172 15.90 9.14 7.92
C ALA A 172 15.05 8.79 6.69
N PRO A 173 15.49 7.81 5.86
CA PRO A 173 14.70 7.26 4.76
C PRO A 173 13.32 6.78 5.21
N ALA A 174 12.26 7.36 4.67
CA ALA A 174 10.89 6.99 4.95
C ALA A 174 9.98 7.23 3.74
N ALA A 175 8.87 6.49 3.69
CA ALA A 175 7.82 6.63 2.70
C ALA A 175 6.49 6.95 3.38
N TYR A 176 5.58 7.59 2.64
CA TYR A 176 4.21 7.85 3.12
C TYR A 176 3.21 7.69 1.98
N LEU A 177 2.15 6.94 2.23
CA LEU A 177 1.11 6.66 1.24
C LEU A 177 -0.01 7.70 1.34
N LEU A 178 -0.33 8.32 0.21
CA LEU A 178 -1.50 9.20 0.04
C LEU A 178 -2.69 8.40 -0.51
N ASP A 179 -3.85 9.04 -0.57
CA ASP A 179 -5.03 8.53 -1.27
C ASP A 179 -5.41 7.09 -0.89
N CYS A 180 -5.45 6.83 0.42
CA CYS A 180 -5.72 5.52 1.00
C CYS A 180 -7.19 5.09 0.93
N ASP A 181 -8.09 5.95 0.46
CA ASP A 181 -9.49 5.62 0.14
C ASP A 181 -9.62 4.69 -1.07
N GLY A 182 -8.55 4.50 -1.83
CA GLY A 182 -8.43 3.45 -2.83
C GLY A 182 -8.16 2.05 -2.26
N ALA A 183 -7.59 1.96 -1.05
CA ALA A 183 -7.29 0.68 -0.42
C ALA A 183 -8.59 -0.03 -0.02
N ARG A 184 -8.56 -1.36 0.04
CA ARG A 184 -9.71 -2.17 0.45
C ARG A 184 -9.28 -3.53 1.00
N PRO A 185 -10.01 -4.09 1.97
CA PRO A 185 -9.86 -5.50 2.31
C PRO A 185 -10.10 -6.38 1.08
N LEU A 186 -9.39 -7.51 1.01
CA LEU A 186 -9.53 -8.45 -0.11
C LEU A 186 -10.98 -8.89 -0.30
N GLY A 187 -11.51 -8.70 -1.52
CA GLY A 187 -12.88 -9.08 -1.89
C GLY A 187 -13.94 -8.02 -1.61
N CYS A 188 -13.59 -6.88 -1.00
CA CYS A 188 -14.51 -5.76 -0.80
C CYS A 188 -14.58 -4.83 -2.04
N ALA A 189 -15.69 -4.10 -2.15
CA ALA A 189 -15.87 -3.04 -3.14
C ALA A 189 -14.97 -1.83 -2.82
N PRO A 190 -14.56 -1.02 -3.82
CA PRO A 190 -13.81 0.20 -3.57
C PRO A 190 -14.73 1.33 -3.04
N VAL A 191 -14.14 2.40 -2.50
CA VAL A 191 -14.89 3.62 -2.17
C VAL A 191 -15.31 4.38 -3.42
N LEU A 192 -14.41 4.48 -4.40
CA LEU A 192 -14.65 5.08 -5.71
C LEU A 192 -14.06 4.18 -6.79
N GLU A 193 -14.62 4.25 -8.00
CA GLU A 193 -13.95 3.69 -9.18
C GLU A 193 -12.58 4.36 -9.34
N GLN A 194 -11.53 3.54 -9.40
CA GLN A 194 -10.17 4.04 -9.53
C GLN A 194 -9.89 4.38 -10.98
N ALA A 195 -9.35 5.58 -11.19
CA ALA A 195 -8.75 5.92 -12.46
C ALA A 195 -7.39 5.23 -12.57
N ASP A 196 -7.08 4.70 -13.74
CA ASP A 196 -5.75 4.16 -13.97
C ASP A 196 -4.71 5.27 -14.07
N THR A 197 -3.63 5.17 -13.29
CA THR A 197 -2.48 6.05 -13.46
C THR A 197 -1.69 5.63 -14.72
N PRO A 198 -1.49 6.52 -15.72
CA PRO A 198 -0.70 6.24 -16.91
C PRO A 198 0.68 5.66 -16.58
N ASP A 199 1.12 4.66 -17.34
CA ASP A 199 2.40 3.96 -17.17
C ASP A 199 2.51 3.16 -15.85
N TRP A 200 1.44 3.01 -15.09
CA TRP A 200 1.39 2.17 -13.88
C TRP A 200 0.39 1.01 -14.02
N GLN A 201 -0.26 0.88 -15.18
CA GLN A 201 -1.14 -0.24 -15.44
C GLN A 201 -0.36 -1.54 -15.61
N ASP A 202 -0.96 -2.61 -15.12
CA ASP A 202 -0.52 -3.95 -15.40
C ASP A 202 -1.02 -4.39 -16.78
N PRO A 203 -0.14 -4.64 -17.77
CA PRO A 203 -0.54 -4.99 -19.13
C PRO A 203 -1.11 -6.41 -19.25
N LEU A 204 -0.90 -7.27 -18.25
CA LEU A 204 -1.35 -8.67 -18.25
C LEU A 204 -2.52 -8.93 -17.30
N ALA A 205 -2.90 -7.94 -16.49
CA ALA A 205 -4.11 -8.02 -15.67
C ALA A 205 -5.37 -7.88 -16.52
N PRO A 206 -6.50 -8.47 -16.08
CA PRO A 206 -7.80 -8.07 -16.57
C PRO A 206 -8.01 -6.54 -16.43
N PRO A 207 -8.69 -5.88 -17.37
CA PRO A 207 -9.00 -4.45 -17.26
C PRO A 207 -9.69 -4.11 -15.93
N GLY A 208 -9.21 -3.07 -15.24
CA GLY A 208 -9.73 -2.66 -13.94
C GLY A 208 -9.42 -3.62 -12.79
N ALA A 209 -8.52 -4.60 -12.97
CA ALA A 209 -8.15 -5.51 -11.89
C ALA A 209 -7.48 -4.75 -10.74
N VAL A 210 -8.11 -4.83 -9.58
CA VAL A 210 -7.55 -4.39 -8.31
C VAL A 210 -7.49 -5.59 -7.39
N SER A 211 -6.29 -6.16 -7.30
CA SER A 211 -5.98 -7.45 -6.69
C SER A 211 -4.60 -7.42 -6.04
N VAL A 212 -4.30 -8.42 -5.20
CA VAL A 212 -2.96 -8.59 -4.65
C VAL A 212 -1.91 -8.73 -5.76
N ASP A 213 -2.24 -9.42 -6.86
CA ASP A 213 -1.26 -9.64 -7.93
C ASP A 213 -1.01 -8.39 -8.80
N SER A 214 -2.04 -7.59 -9.07
CA SER A 214 -1.86 -6.29 -9.72
C SER A 214 -1.07 -5.31 -8.84
N ASP A 215 -1.28 -5.34 -7.51
CA ASP A 215 -0.45 -4.59 -6.56
C ASP A 215 1.01 -5.06 -6.60
N ARG A 216 1.27 -6.37 -6.68
CA ARG A 216 2.64 -6.91 -6.81
C ARG A 216 3.34 -6.40 -8.07
N TYR A 217 2.62 -6.29 -9.18
CA TYR A 217 3.17 -5.67 -10.39
C TYR A 217 3.51 -4.20 -10.19
N LYS A 218 2.58 -3.40 -9.63
CA LYS A 218 2.83 -1.98 -9.33
C LYS A 218 3.97 -1.79 -8.33
N ALA A 219 4.10 -2.69 -7.36
CA ALA A 219 5.22 -2.69 -6.43
C ALA A 219 6.54 -3.04 -7.13
N ALA A 220 6.55 -4.01 -8.04
CA ALA A 220 7.72 -4.27 -8.88
C ALA A 220 8.11 -3.02 -9.67
N LEU A 221 7.16 -2.36 -10.36
CA LEU A 221 7.40 -1.08 -11.04
C LEU A 221 8.05 -0.06 -10.11
N MET A 222 7.45 0.20 -8.94
CA MET A 222 8.00 1.11 -7.94
C MET A 222 9.45 0.76 -7.58
N ILE A 223 9.73 -0.50 -7.24
CA ILE A 223 11.07 -0.97 -6.85
C ILE A 223 12.08 -0.73 -7.97
N GLY A 224 11.79 -1.19 -9.20
CA GLY A 224 12.74 -1.04 -10.31
C GLY A 224 12.94 0.40 -10.73
N ARG A 225 11.86 1.20 -10.78
CA ARG A 225 11.94 2.62 -11.15
C ARG A 225 12.72 3.44 -10.13
N VAL A 226 12.56 3.13 -8.84
CA VAL A 226 13.36 3.76 -7.78
C VAL A 226 14.81 3.35 -7.90
N LEU A 227 15.11 2.06 -8.02
CA LEU A 227 16.49 1.57 -8.10
C LEU A 227 17.23 2.05 -9.33
N ALA A 228 16.56 2.17 -10.48
CA ALA A 228 17.16 2.58 -11.75
C ALA A 228 17.09 4.10 -12.00
N GLN A 229 16.37 4.87 -11.17
CA GLN A 229 16.04 6.27 -11.45
C GLN A 229 15.45 6.47 -12.85
N ASP A 230 14.56 5.57 -13.25
CA ASP A 230 13.93 5.56 -14.56
C ASP A 230 12.42 5.42 -14.38
N ALA A 231 11.67 6.46 -14.71
CA ALA A 231 10.23 6.47 -14.56
C ALA A 231 9.47 5.55 -15.54
N TYR A 232 10.14 5.01 -16.56
CA TYR A 232 9.51 4.25 -17.63
C TYR A 232 9.95 2.79 -17.70
N THR A 233 10.98 2.39 -16.93
CA THR A 233 11.33 0.98 -16.83
C THR A 233 10.14 0.17 -16.28
N ALA A 234 10.01 -1.06 -16.77
CA ALA A 234 8.92 -1.97 -16.44
C ALA A 234 9.40 -3.42 -16.50
N PRO A 235 8.80 -4.34 -15.72
CA PRO A 235 9.11 -5.76 -15.81
C PRO A 235 9.09 -6.26 -17.25
N GLY A 236 10.11 -7.03 -17.64
CA GLY A 236 10.33 -7.48 -19.02
C GLY A 236 11.24 -6.57 -19.84
N ARG A 237 11.64 -5.41 -19.31
CA ARG A 237 12.76 -4.61 -19.79
C ARG A 237 14.01 -4.86 -18.95
N THR A 238 15.18 -4.56 -19.49
CA THR A 238 16.43 -4.57 -18.72
C THR A 238 16.35 -3.56 -17.58
N LEU A 239 16.66 -4.00 -16.36
CA LEU A 239 16.79 -3.14 -15.20
C LEU A 239 18.27 -2.80 -15.01
N ASN A 240 18.60 -1.51 -14.96
CA ASN A 240 19.95 -1.02 -14.68
C ASN A 240 19.91 -0.19 -13.39
N PRO A 241 20.17 -0.80 -12.21
CA PRO A 241 20.19 -0.06 -10.96
C PRO A 241 21.27 1.03 -10.95
N VAL A 242 21.02 2.11 -10.20
CA VAL A 242 22.01 3.17 -9.97
C VAL A 242 23.25 2.56 -9.30
N PRO A 243 24.47 2.78 -9.83
CA PRO A 243 25.69 2.22 -9.27
C PRO A 243 25.85 2.52 -7.78
N GLY A 244 26.21 1.49 -6.99
CA GLY A 244 26.38 1.60 -5.54
C GLY A 244 25.08 1.58 -4.73
N SER A 245 23.91 1.46 -5.36
CA SER A 245 22.64 1.24 -4.64
C SER A 245 22.50 -0.20 -4.15
N LEU A 246 23.03 -1.17 -4.88
CA LEU A 246 23.02 -2.59 -4.52
C LEU A 246 24.44 -3.14 -4.56
N ASP A 247 24.71 -4.12 -3.70
CA ASP A 247 25.87 -5.00 -3.89
C ASP A 247 25.53 -6.13 -4.85
N GLU A 248 26.56 -6.83 -5.34
CA GLU A 248 26.43 -7.87 -6.38
C GLU A 248 25.38 -8.94 -6.02
N ARG A 249 25.34 -9.34 -4.74
CA ARG A 249 24.39 -10.35 -4.27
C ARG A 249 22.94 -9.85 -4.33
N ARG A 250 22.67 -8.65 -3.82
CA ARG A 250 21.33 -8.06 -3.82
C ARG A 250 20.88 -7.77 -5.25
N GLU A 251 21.77 -7.24 -6.07
CA GLU A 251 21.49 -6.97 -7.48
C GLU A 251 21.08 -8.25 -8.22
N ALA A 252 21.84 -9.33 -8.09
CA ALA A 252 21.48 -10.61 -8.70
C ALA A 252 20.11 -11.13 -8.22
N ALA A 253 19.76 -10.95 -6.94
CA ALA A 253 18.47 -11.35 -6.40
C ALA A 253 17.31 -10.47 -6.92
N VAL A 254 17.50 -9.16 -6.95
CA VAL A 254 16.54 -8.18 -7.48
C VAL A 254 16.28 -8.43 -8.96
N LEU A 255 17.31 -8.65 -9.78
CA LEU A 255 17.17 -8.92 -11.21
C LEU A 255 16.35 -10.19 -11.48
N ARG A 256 16.54 -11.25 -10.69
CA ARG A 256 15.71 -12.47 -10.81
C ARG A 256 14.24 -12.23 -10.48
N LEU A 257 13.94 -11.42 -9.46
CA LEU A 257 12.55 -11.08 -9.12
C LEU A 257 11.93 -10.14 -10.15
N TRP A 258 12.73 -9.22 -10.70
CA TRP A 258 12.31 -8.33 -11.77
C TRP A 258 11.89 -9.09 -13.02
N GLU A 259 12.65 -10.12 -13.41
CA GLU A 259 12.27 -11.03 -14.50
C GLU A 259 10.98 -11.80 -14.18
N GLN A 260 10.84 -12.33 -12.96
CA GLN A 260 9.62 -13.03 -12.54
C GLN A 260 8.38 -12.12 -12.52
N ALA A 261 8.54 -10.84 -12.20
CA ALA A 261 7.44 -9.88 -12.18
C ALA A 261 6.86 -9.62 -13.58
N ALA A 262 7.61 -9.93 -14.64
CA ALA A 262 7.16 -9.88 -16.03
C ALA A 262 6.32 -11.10 -16.43
N GLY A 263 6.22 -12.11 -15.55
CA GLY A 263 5.44 -13.31 -15.78
C GLY A 263 3.91 -13.05 -15.82
N PRO A 264 3.13 -14.09 -16.15
CA PRO A 264 1.67 -14.00 -16.23
C PRO A 264 1.02 -13.45 -14.96
N TYR A 265 -0.14 -12.82 -15.12
CA TYR A 265 -0.98 -12.44 -14.00
C TYR A 265 -1.26 -13.64 -13.09
N GLY A 266 -1.03 -13.46 -11.79
CA GLY A 266 -1.15 -14.48 -10.75
C GLY A 266 0.16 -15.17 -10.36
N THR A 267 1.27 -14.94 -11.07
CA THR A 267 2.57 -15.60 -10.79
C THR A 267 3.62 -14.69 -10.17
N ARG A 268 3.27 -13.44 -9.84
CA ARG A 268 4.28 -12.42 -9.53
C ARG A 268 4.85 -12.56 -8.12
N PRO A 269 6.12 -12.17 -7.92
CA PRO A 269 6.73 -12.22 -6.60
C PRO A 269 5.97 -11.38 -5.58
N ASP A 270 5.80 -11.90 -4.37
CA ASP A 270 5.27 -11.14 -3.25
C ASP A 270 6.34 -10.19 -2.65
N LEU A 271 5.88 -9.21 -1.86
CA LEU A 271 6.77 -8.21 -1.26
C LEU A 271 7.70 -8.81 -0.18
N GLY A 272 7.37 -9.99 0.37
CA GLY A 272 8.26 -10.74 1.25
C GLY A 272 9.48 -11.28 0.50
N GLN A 273 9.30 -11.74 -0.74
CA GLN A 273 10.41 -12.15 -1.61
C GLN A 273 11.31 -10.94 -1.95
N TRP A 274 10.71 -9.80 -2.30
CA TRP A 274 11.46 -8.55 -2.53
C TRP A 274 12.24 -8.11 -1.29
N GLN A 275 11.62 -8.16 -0.10
CA GLN A 275 12.30 -7.83 1.15
C GLN A 275 13.48 -8.77 1.44
N ALA A 276 13.31 -10.08 1.21
CA ALA A 276 14.39 -11.06 1.39
C ALA A 276 15.57 -10.78 0.43
N ALA A 277 15.28 -10.48 -0.84
CA ALA A 277 16.27 -10.11 -1.84
C ALA A 277 17.04 -8.84 -1.44
N LEU A 278 16.32 -7.79 -1.02
CA LEU A 278 16.93 -6.53 -0.57
C LEU A 278 17.72 -6.69 0.74
N ALA A 279 17.34 -7.63 1.62
CA ALA A 279 18.10 -7.95 2.83
C ALA A 279 19.37 -8.77 2.54
N GLY A 280 19.57 -9.24 1.29
CA GLY A 280 20.67 -10.14 0.93
C GLY A 280 20.53 -11.54 1.53
N ARG A 281 19.31 -12.00 1.84
CA ARG A 281 19.05 -13.34 2.38
C ARG A 281 18.66 -14.29 1.23
N ASP A 282 19.17 -15.51 1.27
CA ASP A 282 18.74 -16.53 0.31
C ASP A 282 17.34 -17.04 0.68
N THR A 283 16.45 -17.07 -0.30
CA THR A 283 15.14 -17.71 -0.15
C THR A 283 15.30 -19.19 -0.46
N ILE A 284 15.23 -20.05 0.55
CA ILE A 284 15.16 -21.50 0.34
C ILE A 284 13.75 -21.80 -0.18
N LYS A 285 13.63 -22.17 -1.46
CA LYS A 285 12.39 -22.76 -1.97
C LYS A 285 12.18 -24.11 -1.27
N LEU A 286 11.27 -24.16 -0.30
CA LEU A 286 10.69 -25.41 0.15
C LEU A 286 9.92 -25.99 -1.04
N MET A 287 10.48 -27.02 -1.68
CA MET A 287 9.70 -27.79 -2.63
C MET A 287 8.56 -28.44 -1.84
N ALA A 288 7.32 -28.13 -2.21
CA ALA A 288 6.17 -28.81 -1.64
C ALA A 288 6.38 -30.32 -1.81
N ALA A 289 6.57 -31.03 -0.70
CA ALA A 289 6.63 -32.48 -0.72
C ALA A 289 5.34 -32.98 -1.39
N ARG A 290 5.47 -33.98 -2.29
CA ARG A 290 4.29 -34.64 -2.87
C ARG A 290 3.34 -34.98 -1.72
N PRO A 291 2.05 -34.54 -1.77
CA PRO A 291 1.11 -34.91 -0.73
C PRO A 291 1.12 -36.43 -0.59
N VAL A 292 1.38 -36.90 0.63
CA VAL A 292 1.38 -38.34 0.94
C VAL A 292 0.04 -38.90 0.43
N PRO A 293 0.05 -39.98 -0.38
CA PRO A 293 -1.19 -40.60 -0.83
C PRO A 293 -2.08 -40.84 0.37
N ARG A 294 -3.32 -40.34 0.32
CA ARG A 294 -4.29 -40.57 1.40
C ARG A 294 -4.35 -42.09 1.63
N PRO A 295 -4.13 -42.59 2.86
CA PRO A 295 -4.26 -44.00 3.12
C PRO A 295 -5.65 -44.45 2.67
N VAL A 296 -5.71 -45.55 1.93
CA VAL A 296 -6.97 -46.13 1.49
C VAL A 296 -7.78 -46.43 2.74
N VAL A 297 -8.88 -45.71 2.92
CA VAL A 297 -9.80 -45.95 4.03
C VAL A 297 -10.47 -47.28 3.76
N ASP A 298 -10.08 -48.30 4.52
CA ASP A 298 -10.73 -49.60 4.51
C ASP A 298 -12.15 -49.46 5.07
N ARG A 299 -13.13 -49.35 4.18
CA ARG A 299 -14.55 -49.21 4.52
C ARG A 299 -15.13 -50.46 5.19
N SER A 300 -14.48 -51.61 5.08
CA SER A 300 -14.90 -52.83 5.80
C SER A 300 -14.73 -52.70 7.32
N LYS A 301 -13.93 -51.74 7.80
CA LYS A 301 -13.85 -51.38 9.22
C LYS A 301 -15.03 -50.56 9.72
N PHE A 302 -15.89 -50.09 8.81
CA PHE A 302 -17.05 -49.26 9.13
C PHE A 302 -18.37 -49.98 8.85
N ASP A 303 -18.40 -50.89 7.89
CA ASP A 303 -19.61 -51.65 7.52
C ASP A 303 -19.45 -53.14 7.87
N GLY A 304 -19.99 -53.56 9.03
CA GLY A 304 -20.17 -54.99 9.34
C GLY A 304 -20.27 -55.35 10.82
N GLY A 305 -21.50 -55.63 11.27
CA GLY A 305 -21.84 -56.67 12.26
C GLY A 305 -21.53 -56.41 13.74
N ASP A 306 -22.57 -56.39 14.58
CA ASP A 306 -22.58 -56.59 16.04
C ASP A 306 -21.28 -56.26 16.79
N ARG A 307 -21.02 -54.96 16.96
CA ARG A 307 -20.06 -54.52 17.97
C ARG A 307 -20.72 -54.57 19.33
N ASN A 308 -20.44 -55.64 20.08
CA ASN A 308 -20.69 -55.74 21.51
C ASN A 308 -19.96 -54.58 22.22
N ARG A 309 -20.64 -53.45 22.39
CA ARG A 309 -20.11 -52.26 23.05
C ARG A 309 -20.01 -52.57 24.54
N GLY A 310 -18.82 -52.97 24.98
CA GLY A 310 -18.49 -53.02 26.40
C GLY A 310 -18.80 -51.68 27.05
N THR A 311 -19.68 -51.70 28.04
CA THR A 311 -20.08 -50.51 28.79
C THR A 311 -18.95 -50.13 29.73
N ILE A 312 -18.39 -48.94 29.58
CA ILE A 312 -17.39 -48.41 30.52
C ILE A 312 -18.13 -47.99 31.79
N SER A 313 -17.93 -48.73 32.87
CA SER A 313 -18.44 -48.37 34.19
C SER A 313 -17.56 -47.27 34.80
N PHE A 314 -18.12 -46.07 34.96
CA PHE A 314 -17.51 -45.03 35.78
C PHE A 314 -17.79 -45.34 37.26
N ARG A 315 -16.74 -45.59 38.04
CA ARG A 315 -16.84 -45.70 39.51
C ARG A 315 -17.14 -44.30 40.09
N ARG A 316 -18.07 -44.27 41.06
CA ARG A 316 -18.38 -43.10 41.89
C ARG A 316 -17.23 -42.76 42.82
#